data_AF-A0A1Y2GMP1-F1
#
_entry.id   AF-A0A1Y2GMP1-F1
#
_cell.length_a   1.000
_cell.length_b   1.000
_cell.length_c   1.000
_cell.angle_alpha   90.00
_cell.angle_beta   90.00
_cell.angle_gamma   90.00
#
_symmetry.space_group_name_H-M   'P 1'
#
loop_
_entity.id
_entity.type
_entity.pdbx_description
1 polymer ?
#
loop_
_entity_poly.entity_id
_entity_poly.type
_entity_poly.pdbx_seq_one_letter_code
_entity_poly.pdbx_strand_id
1 'polypeptide(L)'
;MSVCQSFKQDHSYKTQLEMIDDESDTDLESASSDSDMSSIEYTKFSIDLPPVTYMANVIANQLIKTGDSLYGRREDANCVLNVGSMRFHVHVQMLASRSSAFRHIFDDMIANNAWGPLSNLAVNASADEVFNRQASTLADIHDVDGCESSRMNFYPEQQHPPKDIDQGINQRTINNVQPTSLMSVQGSDPGSGSASDEPNDEEEPGQDTDGNDSDDDLPELTISLMDPEESRFEELLYWIYTEDNERWLRSFTPGNYRAILQNIRYLNLQSLPVLKLCLTFEQSTDPALGLHGLAMSTLMIQ
;
A
#
# COMPACT_ATOMS: atom_id res chain seq x y z
N MET A 1 59.75 24.83 29.75
CA MET A 1 60.11 23.42 29.46
C MET A 1 58.83 22.60 29.58
N SER A 2 58.27 22.11 28.48
CA SER A 2 57.45 20.89 28.51
C SER A 2 57.16 20.42 27.08
N VAL A 3 56.98 19.11 26.98
CA VAL A 3 57.23 18.25 25.84
C VAL A 3 56.01 18.18 24.92
N CYS A 4 56.24 18.29 23.60
CA CYS A 4 55.24 17.94 22.58
C CYS A 4 55.22 16.42 22.38
N GLN A 5 54.06 15.79 22.58
CA GLN A 5 53.78 14.44 22.09
C GLN A 5 52.62 14.51 21.10
N SER A 6 52.91 14.13 19.85
CA SER A 6 51.94 13.95 18.78
C SER A 6 51.36 12.54 18.86
N PHE A 7 50.03 12.41 18.73
CA PHE A 7 49.37 11.14 18.43
C PHE A 7 48.66 11.28 17.08
N LYS A 8 49.11 10.49 16.10
CA LYS A 8 48.38 10.16 14.88
C LYS A 8 47.61 8.88 15.15
N GLN A 9 46.37 8.78 14.71
CA GLN A 9 45.63 7.53 14.72
C GLN A 9 45.01 7.32 13.33
N ASP A 10 45.66 6.46 12.56
CA ASP A 10 45.13 5.85 11.34
C ASP A 10 44.21 4.69 11.77
N HIS A 11 42.98 4.66 11.25
CA HIS A 11 42.14 3.47 11.31
C HIS A 11 41.83 3.01 9.88
N SER A 12 42.66 2.08 9.43
CA SER A 12 42.44 1.22 8.26
C SER A 12 41.58 0.04 8.69
N TYR A 13 40.37 -0.07 8.15
CA TYR A 13 39.54 -1.26 8.29
C TYR A 13 39.75 -2.15 7.07
N LYS A 14 40.55 -3.20 7.28
CA LYS A 14 40.85 -4.25 6.31
C LYS A 14 39.88 -5.41 6.56
N THR A 15 38.82 -5.50 5.77
CA THR A 15 37.90 -6.64 5.78
C THR A 15 38.58 -7.81 5.06
N GLN A 16 38.84 -8.90 5.79
CA GLN A 16 39.25 -10.18 5.22
C GLN A 16 37.97 -10.92 4.79
N LEU A 17 37.80 -11.11 3.49
CA LEU A 17 36.88 -12.09 2.92
C LEU A 17 37.66 -13.40 2.84
N GLU A 18 37.40 -14.34 3.74
CA GLU A 18 37.81 -15.72 3.57
C GLU A 18 36.82 -16.42 2.63
N MET A 19 37.39 -17.07 1.63
CA MET A 19 36.71 -17.89 0.63
C MET A 19 36.30 -19.20 1.29
N ILE A 20 35.02 -19.56 1.21
CA ILE A 20 34.54 -20.92 1.46
C ILE A 20 34.04 -21.43 0.10
N ASP A 21 34.87 -22.25 -0.53
CA ASP A 21 34.47 -23.11 -1.65
C ASP A 21 33.78 -24.34 -1.04
N ASP A 22 32.47 -24.47 -1.27
CA ASP A 22 31.74 -25.70 -0.95
C ASP A 22 31.06 -26.18 -2.24
N GLU A 23 31.77 -27.06 -2.94
CA GLU A 23 31.26 -27.83 -4.08
C GLU A 23 30.40 -28.97 -3.53
N SER A 24 29.08 -28.89 -3.70
CA SER A 24 28.20 -30.05 -3.57
C SER A 24 27.33 -30.18 -4.81
N ASP A 25 27.78 -31.05 -5.71
CA ASP A 25 26.99 -31.63 -6.79
C ASP A 25 25.81 -32.41 -6.18
N THR A 26 24.60 -31.93 -6.42
CA THR A 26 23.37 -32.69 -6.16
C THR A 26 22.58 -32.80 -7.46
N ASP A 27 22.65 -33.98 -8.07
CA ASP A 27 21.82 -34.41 -9.18
C ASP A 27 20.36 -34.46 -8.72
N LEU A 28 19.58 -33.42 -9.04
CA LEU A 28 18.14 -33.38 -8.85
C LEU A 28 17.44 -33.89 -10.10
N GLU A 29 16.99 -35.14 -10.04
CA GLU A 29 16.10 -35.75 -11.03
C GLU A 29 14.79 -34.94 -11.15
N SER A 30 14.52 -34.51 -12.38
CA SER A 30 13.36 -33.72 -12.74
C SER A 30 12.12 -34.60 -12.84
N ALA A 31 11.30 -34.62 -11.79
CA ALA A 31 9.93 -35.15 -11.86
C ALA A 31 8.99 -34.04 -12.35
N SER A 32 8.59 -34.11 -13.62
CA SER A 32 7.55 -33.25 -14.20
C SER A 32 6.19 -33.68 -13.64
N SER A 33 5.71 -32.97 -12.62
CA SER A 33 4.35 -33.11 -12.12
C SER A 33 3.45 -32.11 -12.84
N ASP A 34 2.78 -32.57 -13.89
CA ASP A 34 1.66 -31.88 -14.54
C ASP A 34 0.47 -31.86 -13.55
N SER A 35 0.47 -30.90 -12.63
CA SER A 35 -0.70 -30.61 -11.80
C SER A 35 -1.64 -29.71 -12.59
N ASP A 36 -2.70 -30.32 -13.13
CA ASP A 36 -3.89 -29.64 -13.63
C ASP A 36 -4.33 -28.58 -12.60
N MET A 37 -4.10 -27.30 -12.94
CA MET A 37 -4.66 -26.15 -12.24
C MET A 37 -6.18 -26.18 -12.44
N SER A 38 -6.88 -26.90 -11.55
CA SER A 38 -8.33 -26.86 -11.45
C SER A 38 -8.74 -25.40 -11.33
N SER A 39 -9.52 -24.93 -12.30
CA SER A 39 -10.06 -23.58 -12.31
C SER A 39 -10.83 -23.37 -11.01
N ILE A 40 -10.28 -22.56 -10.11
CA ILE A 40 -10.96 -22.13 -8.89
C ILE A 40 -12.22 -21.40 -9.36
N GLU A 41 -13.36 -22.07 -9.29
CA GLU A 41 -14.66 -21.44 -9.49
C GLU A 41 -14.83 -20.45 -8.34
N TYR A 42 -14.57 -19.18 -8.63
CA TYR A 42 -14.87 -18.08 -7.74
C TYR A 42 -16.38 -18.07 -7.51
N THR A 43 -16.81 -18.71 -6.43
CA THR A 43 -18.19 -18.66 -5.97
C THR A 43 -18.55 -17.19 -5.77
N LYS A 44 -19.54 -16.74 -6.54
CA LYS A 44 -20.04 -15.37 -6.53
C LYS A 44 -20.46 -15.03 -5.08
N PHE A 45 -19.62 -14.30 -4.36
CA PHE A 45 -19.89 -13.85 -3.00
C PHE A 45 -21.17 -13.00 -3.04
N SER A 46 -22.18 -13.38 -2.26
CA SER A 46 -23.40 -12.57 -2.13
C SER A 46 -23.02 -11.24 -1.51
N ILE A 47 -23.23 -10.15 -2.27
CA ILE A 47 -22.88 -8.76 -1.92
C ILE A 47 -23.67 -8.28 -0.69
N ASP A 48 -24.74 -8.99 -0.34
CA ASP A 48 -25.74 -8.59 0.66
C ASP A 48 -25.29 -8.73 2.13
N LEU A 49 -24.11 -9.30 2.39
CA LEU A 49 -23.59 -9.46 3.76
C LEU A 49 -22.36 -8.58 3.97
N PRO A 50 -22.25 -7.91 5.13
CA PRO A 50 -21.07 -7.13 5.44
C PRO A 50 -19.83 -8.03 5.43
N PRO A 51 -18.72 -7.56 4.85
CA PRO A 51 -17.50 -8.34 4.77
C PRO A 51 -16.94 -8.60 6.16
N VAL A 52 -16.47 -9.82 6.38
CA VAL A 52 -15.88 -10.24 7.64
C VAL A 52 -14.47 -9.66 7.77
N THR A 53 -14.31 -8.58 8.53
CA THR A 53 -13.03 -7.86 8.69
C THR A 53 -12.00 -8.63 9.51
N TYR A 54 -12.42 -9.51 10.45
CA TYR A 54 -11.47 -10.28 11.28
C TYR A 54 -10.67 -11.32 10.48
N MET A 55 -11.18 -11.76 9.32
CA MET A 55 -10.46 -12.66 8.39
C MET A 55 -9.74 -11.91 7.27
N ALA A 56 -9.78 -10.57 7.26
CA ALA A 56 -9.23 -9.76 6.18
C ALA A 56 -7.77 -10.09 5.88
N ASN A 57 -6.94 -10.38 6.90
CA ASN A 57 -5.54 -10.73 6.70
C ASN A 57 -5.35 -12.04 5.92
N VAL A 58 -6.16 -13.07 6.22
CA VAL A 58 -6.05 -14.38 5.55
C VAL A 58 -6.50 -14.26 4.10
N ILE A 59 -7.62 -13.57 3.89
CA ILE A 59 -8.19 -13.34 2.55
C ILE A 59 -7.24 -12.48 1.72
N ALA A 60 -6.71 -11.39 2.28
CA ALA A 60 -5.80 -10.52 1.57
C ALA A 60 -4.51 -11.23 1.14
N ASN A 61 -3.94 -12.11 1.97
CA ASN A 61 -2.76 -12.92 1.60
C ASN A 61 -2.99 -13.74 0.31
N GLN A 62 -4.23 -14.16 0.06
CA GLN A 62 -4.61 -14.83 -1.18
C GLN A 62 -4.85 -13.82 -2.32
N LEU A 63 -5.55 -12.73 -2.02
CA LEU A 63 -5.93 -11.71 -3.02
C LEU A 63 -4.76 -10.86 -3.53
N ILE A 64 -3.67 -10.69 -2.79
CA ILE A 64 -2.49 -9.90 -3.25
C ILE A 64 -1.89 -10.51 -4.51
N LYS A 65 -1.90 -11.85 -4.64
CA LYS A 65 -1.42 -12.52 -5.86
C LYS A 65 -2.19 -12.10 -7.11
N THR A 66 -3.41 -11.61 -6.93
CA THR A 66 -4.30 -11.07 -7.95
C THR A 66 -4.55 -9.57 -7.77
N GLY A 67 -3.76 -8.87 -6.95
CA GLY A 67 -4.02 -7.49 -6.56
C GLY A 67 -4.12 -6.55 -7.76
N ASP A 68 -3.23 -6.74 -8.75
CA ASP A 68 -3.22 -5.99 -10.01
C ASP A 68 -4.52 -6.13 -10.80
N SER A 69 -5.11 -7.33 -10.85
CA SER A 69 -6.34 -7.57 -11.61
C SER A 69 -7.61 -7.17 -10.87
N LEU A 70 -7.54 -6.98 -9.54
CA LEU A 70 -8.64 -6.53 -8.70
C LEU A 70 -8.71 -5.01 -8.58
N TYR A 71 -7.58 -4.31 -8.77
CA TYR A 71 -7.56 -2.85 -8.64
C TYR A 71 -8.44 -2.17 -9.69
N GLY A 72 -9.42 -1.39 -9.23
CA GLY A 72 -10.33 -0.62 -10.09
C GLY A 72 -11.38 -1.46 -10.81
N ARG A 73 -11.40 -2.78 -10.58
CA ARG A 73 -12.40 -3.68 -11.15
C ARG A 73 -13.74 -3.47 -10.46
N ARG A 74 -14.80 -3.30 -11.26
CA ARG A 74 -16.13 -2.97 -10.74
C ARG A 74 -16.95 -4.20 -10.41
N GLU A 75 -16.82 -5.25 -11.22
CA GLU A 75 -17.69 -6.43 -11.16
C GLU A 75 -17.59 -7.21 -9.83
N ASP A 76 -16.47 -7.06 -9.12
CA ASP A 76 -16.17 -7.72 -7.84
C ASP A 76 -15.98 -6.73 -6.67
N ALA A 77 -16.11 -5.43 -6.92
CA ALA A 77 -16.08 -4.44 -5.86
C ALA A 77 -17.28 -4.58 -4.93
N ASN A 78 -17.04 -4.38 -3.64
CA ASN A 78 -18.07 -4.46 -2.61
C ASN A 78 -18.26 -3.15 -1.84
N CYS A 79 -17.54 -2.09 -2.23
CA CYS A 79 -17.66 -0.77 -1.67
C CYS A 79 -17.16 0.28 -2.67
N VAL A 80 -17.76 1.46 -2.64
CA VAL A 80 -17.27 2.64 -3.33
C VAL A 80 -16.54 3.53 -2.32
N LEU A 81 -15.27 3.82 -2.56
CA LEU A 81 -14.47 4.72 -1.74
C LEU A 81 -14.40 6.10 -2.38
N ASN A 82 -14.98 7.09 -1.72
CA ASN A 82 -14.90 8.51 -2.08
C ASN A 82 -13.79 9.20 -1.27
N VAL A 83 -12.84 9.82 -1.96
CA VAL A 83 -11.71 10.54 -1.36
C VAL A 83 -11.57 11.90 -2.03
N GLY A 84 -12.07 12.94 -1.37
CA GLY A 84 -12.16 14.27 -1.99
C GLY A 84 -13.07 14.23 -3.22
N SER A 85 -12.51 14.57 -4.39
CA SER A 85 -13.23 14.49 -5.68
C SER A 85 -13.11 13.13 -6.39
N MET A 86 -12.31 12.21 -5.84
CA MET A 86 -12.00 10.93 -6.46
C MET A 86 -12.97 9.84 -5.99
N ARG A 87 -13.34 8.93 -6.89
CA ARG A 87 -14.24 7.80 -6.62
C ARG A 87 -13.58 6.50 -7.09
N PHE A 88 -13.48 5.51 -6.20
CA PHE A 88 -12.82 4.23 -6.45
C PHE A 88 -13.74 3.06 -6.13
N HIS A 89 -13.73 2.02 -6.97
CA HIS A 89 -14.35 0.73 -6.68
C HIS A 89 -13.33 -0.12 -5.94
N VAL A 90 -13.65 -0.50 -4.70
CA VAL A 90 -12.70 -1.13 -3.78
C VAL A 90 -13.25 -2.41 -3.17
N HIS A 91 -12.31 -3.18 -2.61
CA HIS A 91 -12.54 -4.44 -1.95
C HIS A 91 -12.19 -4.26 -0.48
N VAL A 92 -13.20 -4.27 0.39
CA VAL A 92 -13.05 -3.97 1.81
C VAL A 92 -12.01 -4.85 2.50
N GLN A 93 -11.96 -6.14 2.16
CA GLN A 93 -10.99 -7.08 2.71
C GLN A 93 -9.55 -6.67 2.39
N MET A 94 -9.29 -6.15 1.18
CA MET A 94 -7.96 -5.65 0.79
C MET A 94 -7.56 -4.48 1.66
N LEU A 95 -8.41 -3.47 1.77
CA LEU A 95 -8.13 -2.26 2.56
C LEU A 95 -7.98 -2.57 4.06
N ALA A 96 -8.92 -3.33 4.64
CA ALA A 96 -8.94 -3.66 6.06
C ALA A 96 -7.76 -4.56 6.49
N SER A 97 -7.18 -5.33 5.56
CA SER A 97 -6.01 -6.16 5.85
C SER A 97 -4.73 -5.35 6.03
N ARG A 98 -4.60 -4.23 5.31
CA ARG A 98 -3.38 -3.41 5.24
C ARG A 98 -3.40 -2.18 6.11
N SER A 99 -4.60 -1.67 6.38
CA SER A 99 -4.79 -0.49 7.20
C SER A 99 -5.74 -0.82 8.34
N SER A 100 -5.22 -0.73 9.56
CA SER A 100 -6.06 -0.81 10.76
C SER A 100 -7.05 0.36 10.83
N ALA A 101 -6.70 1.53 10.26
CA ALA A 101 -7.63 2.65 10.15
C ALA A 101 -8.83 2.28 9.27
N PHE A 102 -8.60 1.73 8.07
CA PHE A 102 -9.70 1.23 7.24
C PHE A 102 -10.51 0.14 7.95
N ARG A 103 -9.84 -0.81 8.64
CA ARG A 103 -10.55 -1.85 9.41
C ARG A 103 -11.52 -1.23 10.42
N HIS A 104 -11.07 -0.28 11.22
CA HIS A 104 -11.92 0.41 12.19
C HIS A 104 -13.08 1.16 11.52
N ILE A 105 -12.81 1.86 10.42
CA ILE A 105 -13.85 2.55 9.65
C ILE A 105 -14.93 1.56 9.17
N PHE A 106 -14.52 0.41 8.64
CA PHE A 106 -15.48 -0.60 8.17
C PHE A 106 -16.23 -1.27 9.32
N ASP A 107 -15.57 -1.58 10.43
CA ASP A 107 -16.22 -2.10 11.63
C ASP A 107 -17.32 -1.14 12.13
N ASP A 108 -17.02 0.17 12.14
CA ASP A 108 -17.98 1.22 12.50
C ASP A 108 -19.12 1.32 11.48
N MET A 109 -18.85 1.23 10.18
CA MET A 109 -19.89 1.20 9.15
C MET A 109 -20.85 0.01 9.34
N ILE A 110 -20.30 -1.17 9.64
CA ILE A 110 -21.08 -2.39 9.88
C ILE A 110 -21.93 -2.23 11.15
N ALA A 111 -21.34 -1.74 12.24
CA ALA A 111 -22.03 -1.53 13.50
C ALA A 111 -23.19 -0.52 13.38
N ASN A 112 -23.06 0.46 12.48
CA ASN A 112 -24.07 1.49 12.23
C ASN A 112 -25.08 1.12 11.13
N ASN A 113 -25.08 -0.12 10.61
CA ASN A 113 -25.92 -0.57 9.50
C ASN A 113 -25.79 0.29 8.23
N ALA A 114 -24.62 0.88 7.97
CA ALA A 114 -24.36 1.68 6.78
C ALA A 114 -24.31 0.81 5.49
N TRP A 115 -24.16 -0.51 5.65
CA TRP A 115 -24.21 -1.52 4.58
C TRP A 115 -25.63 -1.83 4.07
N GLY A 116 -26.61 -1.07 4.52
CA GLY A 116 -28.02 -1.36 4.30
C GLY A 116 -28.62 -2.22 5.41
N PRO A 117 -29.96 -2.23 5.53
CA PRO A 117 -30.62 -2.99 6.55
C PRO A 117 -30.45 -4.49 6.26
N LEU A 118 -29.75 -5.20 7.15
CA LEU A 118 -29.59 -6.67 7.15
C LEU A 118 -30.94 -7.43 7.13
N SER A 119 -32.05 -6.71 7.29
CA SER A 119 -33.42 -7.23 7.44
C SER A 119 -33.97 -7.91 6.19
N ASN A 120 -33.38 -7.76 5.00
CA ASN A 120 -33.84 -8.49 3.81
C ASN A 120 -33.31 -9.93 3.72
N LEU A 121 -32.25 -10.26 4.47
CA LEU A 121 -31.69 -11.62 4.56
C LEU A 121 -32.21 -12.39 5.79
N ALA A 122 -32.59 -11.68 6.86
CA ALA A 122 -33.00 -12.26 8.13
C ALA A 122 -34.39 -12.93 8.12
N VAL A 123 -35.11 -12.95 6.99
CA VAL A 123 -36.45 -13.56 6.97
C VAL A 123 -36.39 -15.09 6.82
N ASN A 124 -35.33 -15.69 6.26
CA ASN A 124 -35.33 -17.15 5.99
C ASN A 124 -34.02 -17.93 6.24
N ALA A 125 -32.86 -17.29 6.44
CA ALA A 125 -31.61 -18.02 6.68
C ALA A 125 -31.29 -18.07 8.18
N SER A 126 -31.12 -19.27 8.75
CA SER A 126 -30.65 -19.40 10.13
C SER A 126 -29.20 -18.91 10.22
N ALA A 127 -28.82 -18.28 11.33
CA ALA A 127 -27.45 -17.77 11.53
C ALA A 127 -26.37 -18.86 11.33
N ASP A 128 -26.73 -20.13 11.57
CA ASP A 128 -25.86 -21.28 11.37
C ASP A 128 -25.60 -21.59 9.87
N GLU A 129 -26.52 -21.27 8.96
CA GLU A 129 -26.32 -21.49 7.51
C GLU A 129 -25.38 -20.44 6.89
N VAL A 130 -25.45 -19.19 7.33
CA VAL A 130 -24.59 -18.12 6.80
C VAL A 130 -23.12 -18.37 7.17
N PHE A 131 -22.88 -18.78 8.42
CA PHE A 131 -21.55 -19.13 8.90
C PHE A 131 -21.01 -20.40 8.19
N ASN A 132 -21.85 -21.41 8.00
CA ASN A 132 -21.46 -22.64 7.30
C ASN A 132 -21.18 -22.42 5.80
N ARG A 133 -21.84 -21.47 5.12
CA ARG A 133 -21.52 -21.16 3.71
C ARG A 133 -20.15 -20.50 3.54
N GLN A 134 -19.79 -19.57 4.42
CA GLN A 134 -18.47 -18.94 4.39
C GLN A 134 -17.37 -19.94 4.79
N ALA A 135 -17.62 -20.82 5.76
CA ALA A 135 -16.67 -21.86 6.16
C ALA A 135 -16.51 -22.99 5.13
N SER A 136 -17.60 -23.40 4.46
CA SER A 136 -17.57 -24.47 3.44
C SER A 136 -16.82 -24.05 2.18
N THR A 137 -16.85 -22.76 1.82
CA THR A 137 -16.05 -22.21 0.72
C THR A 137 -14.53 -22.29 1.00
N LEU A 138 -14.15 -22.32 2.29
CA LEU A 138 -12.75 -22.51 2.71
C LEU A 138 -12.33 -23.98 2.81
N ALA A 139 -13.25 -24.91 3.07
CA ALA A 139 -12.93 -26.33 3.22
C ALA A 139 -12.46 -26.97 1.90
N ASP A 140 -12.94 -26.47 0.76
CA ASP A 140 -12.52 -26.94 -0.58
C ASP A 140 -11.13 -26.42 -1.01
N ILE A 141 -10.47 -25.56 -0.22
CA ILE A 141 -9.13 -25.00 -0.53
C ILE A 141 -8.02 -25.78 0.20
N HIS A 142 -8.34 -26.77 1.04
CA HIS A 142 -7.39 -27.34 2.01
C HIS A 142 -6.70 -28.68 1.64
N ASP A 143 -6.82 -29.19 0.41
CA ASP A 143 -6.05 -30.35 -0.05
C ASP A 143 -4.72 -29.98 -0.74
N VAL A 144 -4.05 -28.92 -0.27
CA VAL A 144 -2.63 -28.67 -0.60
C VAL A 144 -1.78 -29.09 0.60
N ASP A 145 -1.27 -30.31 0.48
CA ASP A 145 -0.42 -30.99 1.46
C ASP A 145 0.78 -30.13 1.91
N GLY A 146 0.99 -30.08 3.23
CA GLY A 146 2.31 -29.80 3.82
C GLY A 146 2.70 -28.34 4.02
N CYS A 147 2.19 -27.71 5.08
CA CYS A 147 3.03 -26.74 5.81
C CYS A 147 2.75 -26.82 7.32
N GLU A 148 3.78 -27.21 8.06
CA GLU A 148 3.72 -27.49 9.48
C GLU A 148 3.25 -26.27 10.28
N SER A 149 2.30 -26.53 11.18
CA SER A 149 1.81 -25.61 12.20
C SER A 149 2.95 -25.02 13.04
N SER A 150 3.33 -23.78 12.75
CA SER A 150 4.09 -22.95 13.69
C SER A 150 3.15 -22.41 14.76
N ARG A 151 3.13 -23.08 15.92
CA ARG A 151 2.60 -22.58 17.19
C ARG A 151 3.27 -21.25 17.54
N MET A 152 2.56 -20.13 17.34
CA MET A 152 2.94 -18.83 17.90
C MET A 152 2.72 -18.86 19.42
N ASN A 153 3.78 -19.10 20.18
CA ASN A 153 3.81 -18.83 21.61
C ASN A 153 3.98 -17.32 21.83
N PHE A 154 2.96 -16.69 22.42
CA PHE A 154 3.07 -15.36 23.02
C PHE A 154 3.98 -15.43 24.26
N TYR A 155 5.10 -14.73 24.25
CA TYR A 155 5.84 -14.36 25.45
C TYR A 155 5.64 -12.87 25.76
N PRO A 156 5.38 -12.48 27.01
CA PRO A 156 5.35 -11.09 27.42
C PRO A 156 6.78 -10.56 27.61
N GLU A 157 7.10 -9.48 26.90
CA GLU A 157 8.38 -8.78 26.98
C GLU A 157 8.49 -8.00 28.30
N GLN A 158 9.40 -8.40 29.18
CA GLN A 158 9.75 -7.64 30.38
C GLN A 158 10.75 -6.53 30.00
N GLN A 159 10.32 -5.29 30.19
CA GLN A 159 11.13 -4.09 30.01
C GLN A 159 12.11 -3.91 31.17
N HIS A 160 13.40 -3.80 30.86
CA HIS A 160 14.40 -3.19 31.74
C HIS A 160 14.79 -1.80 31.21
N PRO A 161 14.81 -0.76 32.06
CA PRO A 161 15.20 0.59 31.63
C PRO A 161 16.73 0.73 31.59
N PRO A 162 17.32 1.31 30.53
CA PRO A 162 18.68 1.80 30.60
C PRO A 162 18.74 3.14 31.33
N LYS A 163 19.77 3.25 32.17
CA LYS A 163 20.09 4.36 33.07
C LYS A 163 20.68 5.55 32.31
N ASP A 164 20.26 6.73 32.77
CA ASP A 164 20.90 8.04 32.76
C ASP A 164 22.31 8.15 32.13
N ILE A 165 22.43 8.94 31.05
CA ILE A 165 23.66 9.67 30.73
C ILE A 165 23.31 11.14 30.45
N ASP A 166 24.02 11.97 31.17
CA ASP A 166 23.88 13.41 31.39
C ASP A 166 24.60 14.24 30.30
N GLN A 167 23.95 15.33 29.89
CA GLN A 167 24.45 16.65 29.47
C GLN A 167 25.56 16.85 28.41
N GLY A 168 25.31 17.78 27.48
CA GLY A 168 26.37 18.48 26.75
C GLY A 168 25.91 19.43 25.62
N ILE A 169 25.42 20.62 25.98
CA ILE A 169 25.13 21.74 25.08
C ILE A 169 26.44 22.29 24.47
N ASN A 170 26.49 22.57 23.16
CA ASN A 170 27.09 23.80 22.60
C ASN A 170 26.81 23.98 21.10
N GLN A 171 26.00 24.99 20.79
CA GLN A 171 25.81 25.56 19.45
C GLN A 171 27.03 26.40 19.06
N ARG A 172 27.48 26.29 17.79
CA ARG A 172 28.35 27.30 17.17
C ARG A 172 27.94 27.58 15.73
N THR A 173 27.43 28.79 15.56
CA THR A 173 27.21 29.58 14.34
C THR A 173 28.53 29.85 13.59
N ILE A 174 28.60 29.63 12.27
CA ILE A 174 29.46 30.40 11.32
C ILE A 174 28.86 30.41 9.88
N ASN A 175 28.49 31.62 9.42
CA ASN A 175 28.61 32.29 8.10
C ASN A 175 28.52 31.47 6.78
N ASN A 176 27.55 31.73 5.89
CA ASN A 176 27.41 32.86 4.94
C ASN A 176 28.33 32.75 3.69
N VAL A 177 27.83 32.17 2.60
CA VAL A 177 28.30 32.38 1.21
C VAL A 177 27.08 32.44 0.30
N GLN A 178 26.95 33.54 -0.44
CA GLN A 178 25.91 33.81 -1.45
C GLN A 178 26.59 33.93 -2.85
N PRO A 179 25.86 34.12 -3.96
CA PRO A 179 25.68 33.10 -4.98
C PRO A 179 26.30 33.49 -6.35
N THR A 180 26.57 32.51 -7.21
CA THR A 180 26.84 32.74 -8.64
C THR A 180 25.59 32.44 -9.47
N SER A 181 25.23 33.45 -10.27
CA SER A 181 24.05 33.56 -11.12
C SER A 181 24.33 33.07 -12.56
N LEU A 182 23.24 32.97 -13.33
CA LEU A 182 23.11 33.00 -14.81
C LEU A 182 23.44 31.71 -15.59
N MET A 183 22.43 31.13 -16.24
CA MET A 183 22.11 31.45 -17.64
C MET A 183 20.75 30.87 -18.07
N SER A 184 19.92 31.75 -18.64
CA SER A 184 18.67 31.47 -19.33
C SER A 184 18.96 30.91 -20.73
N VAL A 185 18.20 29.89 -21.16
CA VAL A 185 18.12 29.50 -22.59
C VAL A 185 16.66 29.53 -23.02
N GLN A 186 16.37 30.51 -23.88
CA GLN A 186 15.15 30.61 -24.70
C GLN A 186 15.34 29.82 -25.99
N GLY A 187 14.33 29.04 -26.37
CA GLY A 187 14.08 28.51 -27.70
C GLY A 187 12.65 27.96 -27.68
N SER A 188 11.62 28.65 -28.20
CA SER A 188 11.31 28.93 -29.60
C SER A 188 11.22 27.65 -30.44
N ASP A 189 10.01 27.11 -30.61
CA ASP A 189 9.58 26.60 -31.90
C ASP A 189 8.03 26.58 -32.04
N PRO A 190 7.47 27.25 -33.05
CA PRO A 190 6.08 27.14 -33.48
C PRO A 190 5.96 26.31 -34.78
N GLY A 191 5.11 25.28 -34.79
CA GLY A 191 4.69 24.59 -36.01
C GLY A 191 3.36 23.90 -35.74
N SER A 192 2.20 24.34 -36.24
CA SER A 192 1.76 24.57 -37.62
C SER A 192 1.41 23.28 -38.38
N GLY A 193 0.13 23.14 -38.72
CA GLY A 193 -0.44 22.15 -39.64
C GLY A 193 -1.33 21.13 -38.95
N SER A 194 -2.49 20.73 -39.46
CA SER A 194 -3.25 21.13 -40.65
C SER A 194 -4.67 20.62 -40.42
N ALA A 195 -5.65 21.40 -40.85
CA ALA A 195 -7.04 21.01 -40.93
C ALA A 195 -7.25 19.93 -42.01
N SER A 196 -8.12 18.98 -41.72
CA SER A 196 -8.81 18.17 -42.72
C SER A 196 -10.24 17.93 -42.25
N ASP A 197 -11.15 18.69 -42.87
CA ASP A 197 -12.59 18.49 -42.91
C ASP A 197 -12.92 17.17 -43.60
N GLU A 198 -13.67 16.28 -42.93
CA GLU A 198 -14.46 15.24 -43.58
C GLU A 198 -15.88 15.23 -42.98
N PRO A 199 -16.94 15.40 -43.79
CA PRO A 199 -18.31 15.20 -43.36
C PRO A 199 -18.75 13.79 -43.73
N ASN A 200 -19.05 12.96 -42.73
CA ASN A 200 -19.79 11.71 -42.92
C ASN A 200 -21.06 11.76 -42.08
N ASP A 201 -22.13 12.21 -42.74
CA ASP A 201 -23.52 11.91 -42.43
C ASP A 201 -23.78 10.45 -42.86
N GLU A 202 -23.90 9.49 -41.94
CA GLU A 202 -24.75 8.29 -42.15
C GLU A 202 -25.24 7.74 -40.79
N GLU A 203 -26.54 7.97 -40.55
CA GLU A 203 -27.51 7.08 -39.90
C GLU A 203 -27.16 6.49 -38.52
N GLU A 204 -27.66 7.11 -37.45
CA GLU A 204 -27.74 6.53 -36.11
C GLU A 204 -28.78 5.40 -36.04
N PRO A 205 -28.36 4.13 -35.84
CA PRO A 205 -29.28 3.05 -35.51
C PRO A 205 -29.41 2.97 -33.98
N GLY A 206 -30.63 3.19 -33.50
CA GLY A 206 -31.12 2.63 -32.24
C GLY A 206 -30.25 2.90 -31.01
N GLN A 207 -30.50 4.03 -30.37
CA GLN A 207 -30.07 4.30 -29.00
C GLN A 207 -30.75 3.26 -28.08
N ASP A 208 -30.12 2.09 -27.97
CA ASP A 208 -30.41 1.10 -26.95
C ASP A 208 -30.36 1.84 -25.61
N THR A 209 -31.52 1.95 -24.98
CA THR A 209 -31.71 2.59 -23.70
C THR A 209 -30.64 2.10 -22.75
N ASP A 210 -29.76 3.04 -22.39
CA ASP A 210 -28.72 2.93 -21.39
C ASP A 210 -29.27 2.10 -20.23
N GLY A 211 -28.86 0.83 -20.20
CA GLY A 211 -29.01 0.00 -19.02
C GLY A 211 -28.30 0.78 -17.94
N ASN A 212 -29.10 1.42 -17.09
CA ASN A 212 -28.63 2.21 -15.96
C ASN A 212 -27.91 1.21 -15.05
N ASP A 213 -26.62 1.01 -15.32
CA ASP A 213 -25.71 0.16 -14.58
C ASP A 213 -25.92 0.50 -13.12
N SER A 214 -26.43 -0.48 -12.38
CA SER A 214 -26.81 -0.38 -10.98
C SER A 214 -25.59 -0.29 -10.05
N ASP A 215 -24.59 0.50 -10.46
CA ASP A 215 -23.43 0.90 -9.64
C ASP A 215 -23.88 1.71 -8.40
N ASP A 216 -25.15 2.16 -8.36
CA ASP A 216 -25.76 2.91 -7.27
C ASP A 216 -26.09 2.06 -6.01
N ASP A 217 -25.99 0.73 -6.07
CA ASP A 217 -26.39 -0.13 -4.95
C ASP A 217 -25.21 -0.53 -4.02
N LEU A 218 -23.98 -0.16 -4.34
CA LEU A 218 -22.83 -0.44 -3.48
C LEU A 218 -22.74 0.55 -2.30
N PRO A 219 -22.36 0.09 -1.10
CA PRO A 219 -22.18 0.98 0.04
C PRO A 219 -21.03 1.96 -0.22
N GLU A 220 -21.29 3.24 0.02
CA GLU A 220 -20.30 4.30 -0.15
C GLU A 220 -19.59 4.61 1.17
N LEU A 221 -18.26 4.58 1.14
CA LEU A 221 -17.38 5.08 2.19
C LEU A 221 -16.76 6.39 1.74
N THR A 222 -16.99 7.47 2.48
CA THR A 222 -16.29 8.75 2.26
C THR A 222 -15.23 8.97 3.33
N ILE A 223 -13.99 9.21 2.91
CA ILE A 223 -12.90 9.62 3.81
C ILE A 223 -12.38 11.00 3.40
N SER A 224 -11.97 11.78 4.39
CA SER A 224 -11.37 13.11 4.18
C SER A 224 -9.87 13.02 4.38
N LEU A 225 -9.11 13.00 3.28
CA LEU A 225 -7.66 13.10 3.30
C LEU A 225 -7.19 14.53 3.04
N MET A 226 -5.96 14.83 3.44
CA MET A 226 -5.33 16.09 3.11
C MET A 226 -4.80 16.00 1.68
N ASP A 227 -5.32 16.86 0.80
CA ASP A 227 -4.93 17.01 -0.60
C ASP A 227 -4.77 15.66 -1.35
N PRO A 228 -5.85 14.86 -1.48
CA PRO A 228 -5.76 13.52 -2.03
C PRO A 228 -5.20 13.49 -3.46
N GLU A 229 -5.53 14.50 -4.28
CA GLU A 229 -5.02 14.66 -5.63
C GLU A 229 -3.50 14.93 -5.65
N GLU A 230 -3.02 15.85 -4.79
CA GLU A 230 -1.59 16.17 -4.70
C GLU A 230 -0.78 14.97 -4.21
N SER A 231 -1.30 14.26 -3.19
CA SER A 231 -0.68 13.06 -2.64
C SER A 231 -0.65 11.87 -3.63
N ARG A 232 -1.30 12.00 -4.79
CA ARG A 232 -1.52 10.92 -5.76
C ARG A 232 -2.14 9.70 -5.09
N PHE A 233 -3.26 9.91 -4.39
CA PHE A 233 -3.90 8.87 -3.58
C PHE A 233 -4.20 7.58 -4.36
N GLU A 234 -4.47 7.66 -5.67
CA GLU A 234 -4.62 6.52 -6.57
C GLU A 234 -3.42 5.54 -6.53
N GLU A 235 -2.18 6.05 -6.44
CA GLU A 235 -0.96 5.24 -6.41
C GLU A 235 -0.75 4.62 -5.03
N LEU A 236 -1.14 5.32 -3.96
CA LEU A 236 -1.17 4.74 -2.62
C LEU A 236 -2.20 3.61 -2.55
N LEU A 237 -3.39 3.81 -3.12
CA LEU A 237 -4.43 2.80 -3.18
C LEU A 237 -3.97 1.59 -4.00
N TYR A 238 -3.31 1.83 -5.14
CA TYR A 238 -2.71 0.76 -5.94
C TYR A 238 -1.66 -0.01 -5.15
N TRP A 239 -0.76 0.69 -4.43
CA TRP A 239 0.24 0.05 -3.59
C TRP A 239 -0.37 -0.83 -2.48
N ILE A 240 -1.50 -0.42 -1.89
CA ILE A 240 -2.22 -1.25 -0.90
C ILE A 240 -2.67 -2.59 -1.52
N TYR A 241 -2.99 -2.61 -2.81
CA TYR A 241 -3.40 -3.82 -3.52
C TYR A 241 -2.23 -4.73 -3.89
N THR A 242 -1.09 -4.14 -4.26
CA THR A 242 -0.07 -4.84 -5.05
C THR A 242 1.27 -4.95 -4.34
N GLU A 243 1.51 -4.12 -3.32
CA GLU A 243 2.82 -3.92 -2.69
C GLU A 243 3.94 -3.55 -3.68
N ASP A 244 3.60 -2.98 -4.85
CA ASP A 244 4.59 -2.51 -5.82
C ASP A 244 5.29 -1.25 -5.32
N ASN A 245 6.33 -1.49 -4.52
CA ASN A 245 7.15 -0.47 -3.89
C ASN A 245 7.84 0.44 -4.91
N GLU A 246 8.27 -0.10 -6.05
CA GLU A 246 8.99 0.64 -7.08
C GLU A 246 8.07 1.62 -7.78
N ARG A 247 6.87 1.17 -8.17
CA ARG A 247 5.85 2.04 -8.76
C ARG A 247 5.41 3.12 -7.79
N TRP A 248 5.14 2.76 -6.54
CA TRP A 248 4.71 3.74 -5.55
C TRP A 248 5.81 4.78 -5.28
N LEU A 249 7.07 4.36 -5.14
CA LEU A 249 8.21 5.26 -4.93
C LEU A 249 8.40 6.25 -6.10
N ARG A 250 8.14 5.83 -7.35
CA ARG A 250 8.17 6.74 -8.52
C ARG A 250 7.11 7.84 -8.47
N SER A 251 6.05 7.67 -7.68
CA SER A 251 5.02 8.70 -7.49
C SER A 251 5.46 9.80 -6.51
N PHE A 252 6.57 9.60 -5.79
CA PHE A 252 7.04 10.54 -4.78
C PHE A 252 7.77 11.68 -5.46
N THR A 253 7.39 12.89 -5.08
CA THR A 253 8.01 14.14 -5.54
C THR A 253 8.24 15.03 -4.33
N PRO A 254 9.22 15.95 -4.38
CA PRO A 254 9.42 16.88 -3.27
C PRO A 254 8.18 17.71 -2.91
N GLY A 255 7.33 18.00 -3.90
CA GLY A 255 6.08 18.74 -3.71
C GLY A 255 5.03 17.95 -2.92
N ASN A 256 4.75 16.71 -3.33
CA ASN A 256 3.68 15.90 -2.72
C ASN A 256 4.10 15.10 -1.49
N TYR A 257 5.40 15.00 -1.18
CA TYR A 257 5.90 14.09 -0.15
C TYR A 257 5.28 14.31 1.23
N ARG A 258 5.00 15.56 1.60
CA ARG A 258 4.34 15.88 2.88
C ARG A 258 2.91 15.32 2.93
N ALA A 259 2.14 15.48 1.86
CA ALA A 259 0.78 14.95 1.77
C ALA A 259 0.78 13.41 1.82
N ILE A 260 1.74 12.77 1.15
CA ILE A 260 1.95 11.32 1.22
C ILE A 260 2.20 10.87 2.68
N LEU A 261 3.13 11.51 3.40
CA LEU A 261 3.42 11.14 4.80
C LEU A 261 2.21 11.35 5.73
N GLN A 262 1.43 12.41 5.51
CA GLN A 262 0.20 12.65 6.28
C GLN A 262 -0.85 11.57 6.02
N ASN A 263 -1.02 11.15 4.76
CA ASN A 263 -1.96 10.10 4.39
C ASN A 263 -1.52 8.72 4.90
N ILE A 264 -0.22 8.40 4.87
CA ILE A 264 0.36 7.21 5.52
C ILE A 264 0.02 7.21 7.01
N ARG A 265 0.20 8.36 7.68
CA ARG A 265 -0.11 8.49 9.11
C ARG A 265 -1.59 8.33 9.39
N TYR A 266 -2.44 9.01 8.63
CA TYR A 266 -3.91 8.98 8.77
C TYR A 266 -4.46 7.56 8.60
N LEU A 267 -3.98 6.84 7.57
CA LEU A 267 -4.38 5.47 7.29
C LEU A 267 -3.65 4.43 8.16
N ASN A 268 -2.83 4.88 9.11
CA ASN A 268 -2.03 4.04 9.99
C ASN A 268 -1.21 2.96 9.25
N LEU A 269 -0.54 3.36 8.17
CA LEU A 269 0.32 2.51 7.33
C LEU A 269 1.78 2.50 7.79
N GLN A 270 2.05 2.82 9.06
CA GLN A 270 3.38 3.06 9.65
C GLN A 270 4.17 1.75 9.88
N SER A 271 4.36 0.95 8.84
CA SER A 271 5.16 -0.26 8.89
C SER A 271 6.64 0.01 8.63
N LEU A 272 7.52 -0.90 9.08
CA LEU A 272 8.96 -0.79 8.81
C LEU A 272 9.28 -0.76 7.29
N PRO A 273 8.64 -1.56 6.42
CA PRO A 273 8.80 -1.44 4.97
C PRO A 273 8.43 -0.04 4.43
N VAL A 274 7.29 0.52 4.85
CA VAL A 274 6.85 1.85 4.41
C VAL A 274 7.82 2.93 4.86
N LEU A 275 8.30 2.85 6.10
CA LEU A 275 9.32 3.79 6.60
C LEU A 275 10.61 3.69 5.79
N LYS A 276 11.06 2.49 5.45
CA LYS A 276 12.25 2.30 4.59
C LYS A 276 12.08 2.97 3.23
N LEU A 277 10.92 2.82 2.58
CA LEU A 277 10.64 3.50 1.30
C LEU A 277 10.72 5.02 1.43
N CYS A 278 10.10 5.55 2.49
CA CYS A 278 10.12 6.98 2.77
C CYS A 278 11.56 7.49 2.96
N LEU A 279 12.39 6.76 3.71
CA LEU A 279 13.80 7.10 3.92
C LEU A 279 14.63 6.99 2.63
N THR A 280 14.37 5.99 1.78
CA THR A 280 15.02 5.85 0.47
C THR A 280 14.73 7.07 -0.42
N PHE A 281 13.49 7.57 -0.42
CA PHE A 281 13.15 8.79 -1.13
C PHE A 281 13.91 10.02 -0.58
N GLU A 282 13.94 10.20 0.73
CA GLU A 282 14.66 11.33 1.34
C GLU A 282 16.16 11.31 1.05
N GLN A 283 16.78 10.13 1.06
CA GLN A 283 18.21 9.96 0.81
C GLN A 283 18.60 10.20 -0.65
N SER A 284 17.69 9.92 -1.58
CA SER A 284 17.89 10.14 -3.02
C SER A 284 17.53 11.56 -3.48
N THR A 285 16.88 12.35 -2.63
CA THR A 285 16.47 13.72 -2.93
C THR A 285 17.54 14.73 -2.53
N ASP A 286 17.66 15.83 -3.29
CA ASP A 286 18.57 16.94 -2.97
C ASP A 286 18.34 17.47 -1.54
N PRO A 287 19.37 17.44 -0.65
CA PRO A 287 19.26 17.97 0.71
C PRO A 287 18.81 19.44 0.78
N ALA A 288 19.04 20.24 -0.26
CA ALA A 288 18.61 21.64 -0.33
C ALA A 288 17.08 21.80 -0.30
N LEU A 289 16.33 20.74 -0.64
CA LEU A 289 14.87 20.71 -0.57
C LEU A 289 14.34 20.49 0.85
N GLY A 290 15.21 20.21 1.83
CA GLY A 290 14.86 20.17 3.25
C GLY A 290 13.94 19.02 3.65
N LEU A 291 13.94 17.91 2.90
CA LEU A 291 13.10 16.75 3.19
C LEU A 291 13.69 15.79 4.24
N HIS A 292 14.98 15.94 4.59
CA HIS A 292 15.67 15.00 5.45
C HIS A 292 15.07 14.91 6.86
N GLY A 293 14.71 13.70 7.28
CA GLY A 293 14.13 13.43 8.60
C GLY A 293 12.63 13.68 8.70
N LEU A 294 11.96 14.05 7.60
CA LEU A 294 10.53 14.33 7.61
C LEU A 294 9.72 13.07 7.93
N ALA A 295 10.06 11.93 7.33
CA ALA A 295 9.47 10.62 7.58
C ALA A 295 9.59 10.21 9.05
N MET A 296 10.79 10.33 9.63
CA MET A 296 11.01 10.03 11.04
C MET A 296 10.18 10.94 11.94
N SER A 297 10.18 12.26 11.67
CA SER A 297 9.39 13.21 12.47
C SER A 297 7.89 13.00 12.34
N THR A 298 7.40 12.50 11.20
CA THR A 298 5.97 12.36 10.94
C THR A 298 5.42 11.03 11.41
N LEU A 299 6.19 9.94 11.22
CA LEU A 299 5.74 8.56 11.40
C LEU A 299 6.18 7.93 12.74
N MET A 300 7.15 8.50 13.47
CA MET A 300 7.61 7.94 14.76
C MET A 300 7.05 8.64 16.00
N ILE A 301 6.16 9.63 15.85
CA ILE A 301 5.50 10.25 17.00
C ILE A 301 4.31 9.36 17.39
N GLN A 302 4.54 8.47 18.36
CA GLN A 302 3.51 7.74 19.09
C GLN A 302 3.74 7.87 20.60
#